data_AF-A0A0H2RM08-F1
#
_entry.id   AF-A0A0H2RM08-F1
#
_cell.length_a   1.000
_cell.length_b   1.000
_cell.length_c   1.000
_cell.angle_alpha   90.00
_cell.angle_beta   90.00
_cell.angle_gamma   90.00
#
_symmetry.space_group_name_H-M   'P 1'
#
loop_
_entity.id
_entity.type
_entity.pdbx_description
1 polymer ?
#
loop_
_entity_poly.entity_id
_entity_poly.type
_entity_poly.pdbx_seq_one_letter_code
_entity_poly.pdbx_strand_id
1 'polypeptide(L)'
;MSKFASSDIPFDSAAADITLLAKPTEDVTFTPATGGAATVLKASEASSSREAVGVWRVKGKVWKVFSYAEKDNGKTQIMKDLEDDYYRASNEGLPMGSPTFQRGKVQIGKAIATDGFVLITDDMVGTNFQKTNSSFIAALTKEKVPKNKDDADYKKILAGCNAAMKVGLKDCQGFIKTGIYEPLRFIDVHTGWNKSKGSYDYSEQAVALVDAITAWPTSK
;
A
#
# COMPACT_ATOMS: atom_id res chain seq x y z
N MET A 1 14.27 -0.42 -60.28
CA MET A 1 13.72 -1.34 -59.25
C MET A 1 14.90 -1.77 -58.39
N SER A 2 15.04 -1.57 -57.08
CA SER A 2 14.15 -1.16 -56.00
C SER A 2 15.03 -0.46 -54.94
N LYS A 3 14.57 0.68 -54.41
CA LYS A 3 15.16 1.34 -53.22
C LYS A 3 14.36 0.86 -52.02
N PHE A 4 14.99 0.21 -51.04
CA PHE A 4 14.37 -0.02 -49.74
C PHE A 4 14.69 1.17 -48.83
N ALA A 5 13.63 1.91 -48.50
CA ALA A 5 13.63 2.98 -47.52
C ALA A 5 13.64 2.37 -46.11
N SER A 6 14.58 2.83 -45.28
CA SER A 6 14.54 2.67 -43.83
C SER A 6 13.51 3.65 -43.29
N SER A 7 12.35 3.16 -42.87
CA SER A 7 11.38 3.94 -42.13
C SER A 7 11.75 3.92 -40.64
N ASP A 8 12.30 5.03 -40.17
CA ASP A 8 12.40 5.34 -38.74
C ASP A 8 10.99 5.34 -38.15
N ILE A 9 10.71 4.36 -37.28
CA ILE A 9 9.52 4.36 -36.44
C ILE A 9 9.88 5.17 -35.20
N PRO A 10 9.30 6.36 -34.99
CA PRO A 10 9.49 7.06 -33.74
C PRO A 10 8.82 6.25 -32.64
N PHE A 11 9.62 5.88 -31.64
CA PHE A 11 9.18 5.30 -30.39
C PHE A 11 8.40 6.39 -29.65
N ASP A 12 7.11 6.51 -29.93
CA ASP A 12 6.20 7.33 -29.15
C ASP A 12 6.01 6.63 -27.79
N SER A 13 6.87 6.98 -26.85
CA SER A 13 6.70 6.62 -25.45
C SER A 13 5.47 7.37 -24.95
N ALA A 14 4.30 6.77 -25.15
CA ALA A 14 3.13 7.07 -24.37
C ALA A 14 3.47 6.76 -22.91
N ALA A 15 4.06 7.74 -22.23
CA ALA A 15 4.07 7.81 -20.78
C ALA A 15 2.60 7.70 -20.39
N ALA A 16 2.23 6.55 -19.83
CA ALA A 16 0.92 6.36 -19.23
C ALA A 16 0.74 7.51 -18.25
N ASP A 17 -0.17 8.41 -18.60
CA ASP A 17 -0.56 9.57 -17.83
C ASP A 17 -1.18 9.04 -16.52
N ILE A 18 -0.33 8.85 -15.52
CA ILE A 18 -0.76 8.53 -14.16
C ILE A 18 -1.42 9.81 -13.68
N THR A 19 -2.73 9.91 -13.85
CA THR A 19 -3.54 10.93 -13.22
C THR A 19 -3.36 10.77 -11.71
N LEU A 20 -2.40 11.51 -11.15
CA LEU A 20 -2.26 11.70 -9.72
C LEU A 20 -3.55 12.38 -9.27
N LEU A 21 -4.47 11.62 -8.68
CA LEU A 21 -5.66 12.19 -8.07
C LEU A 21 -5.24 13.27 -7.09
N ALA A 22 -5.93 14.41 -7.17
CA ALA A 22 -5.56 15.64 -6.47
C ALA A 22 -5.56 15.40 -4.96
N LYS A 23 -4.53 15.94 -4.30
CA LYS A 23 -4.49 16.07 -2.84
C LYS A 23 -5.76 16.81 -2.37
N PRO A 24 -6.34 16.44 -1.20
CA PRO A 24 -7.43 17.21 -0.60
C PRO A 24 -7.12 18.70 -0.58
N THR A 25 -8.08 19.51 -1.05
CA THR A 25 -8.00 20.97 -1.00
C THR A 25 -8.67 21.56 0.23
N GLU A 26 -9.47 20.75 0.92
CA GLU A 26 -10.26 21.13 2.10
C GLU A 26 -9.84 20.28 3.31
N ASP A 27 -9.92 20.87 4.51
CA ASP A 27 -9.67 20.15 5.75
C ASP A 27 -10.71 19.03 5.93
N VAL A 28 -10.27 17.91 6.50
CA VAL A 28 -11.13 16.76 6.78
C VAL A 28 -11.32 16.64 8.27
N THR A 29 -12.57 16.54 8.73
CA THR A 29 -12.87 16.25 10.13
C THR A 29 -13.36 14.82 10.25
N PHE A 30 -12.70 14.03 11.11
CA PHE A 30 -13.15 12.70 11.48
C PHE A 30 -13.71 12.68 12.90
N THR A 31 -14.91 12.16 13.07
CA THR A 31 -15.58 12.03 14.38
C THR A 31 -15.86 10.55 14.65
N PRO A 32 -15.19 9.92 15.64
CA PRO A 32 -15.39 8.51 15.97
C PRO A 32 -16.84 8.15 16.32
N ALA A 33 -17.31 7.00 15.85
CA ALA A 33 -18.66 6.50 16.17
C ALA A 33 -18.81 6.08 17.64
N THR A 34 -17.72 5.71 18.31
CA THR A 34 -17.71 5.22 19.71
C THR A 34 -17.82 6.33 20.76
N GLY A 35 -18.04 7.58 20.34
CA GLY A 35 -17.82 8.75 21.18
C GLY A 35 -16.33 9.07 21.29
N GLY A 36 -15.99 10.35 21.13
CA GLY A 36 -14.61 10.83 21.11
C GLY A 36 -14.51 12.24 20.54
N ALA A 37 -13.39 12.91 20.80
CA ALA A 37 -13.13 14.22 20.22
C ALA A 37 -12.97 14.11 18.70
N ALA A 38 -13.60 15.02 17.97
CA ALA A 38 -13.38 15.16 16.53
C ALA A 38 -11.90 15.51 16.27
N THR A 39 -11.32 14.90 15.24
CA THR A 39 -9.96 15.17 14.80
C THR A 39 -10.01 15.92 13.48
N VAL A 40 -9.45 17.13 13.46
CA VAL A 40 -9.29 17.93 12.24
C VAL A 40 -7.96 17.56 11.59
N LEU A 41 -8.03 17.14 10.34
CA LEU A 41 -6.93 16.71 9.49
C LEU A 41 -6.71 17.77 8.42
N LYS A 42 -5.57 18.46 8.47
CA LYS A 42 -5.35 19.62 7.59
C LYS A 42 -5.11 19.18 6.15
N ALA A 43 -5.74 19.86 5.21
CA ALA A 43 -5.58 19.58 3.78
C ALA A 43 -4.10 19.71 3.35
N SER A 44 -3.41 20.73 3.89
CA SER A 44 -1.98 20.99 3.65
C SER A 44 -1.07 19.86 4.11
N GLU A 45 -1.49 19.02 5.05
CA GLU A 45 -0.72 17.89 5.59
C GLU A 45 -1.04 16.57 4.90
N ALA A 46 -2.05 16.54 4.04
CA ALA A 46 -2.50 15.32 3.38
C ALA A 46 -1.47 14.81 2.34
N SER A 47 -1.38 13.50 2.23
CA SER A 47 -0.87 12.81 1.03
C SER A 47 -2.06 12.32 0.19
N SER A 48 -1.89 12.30 -1.13
CA SER A 48 -2.93 11.83 -2.05
C SER A 48 -3.18 10.33 -1.92
N SER A 49 -4.39 9.90 -2.24
CA SER A 49 -4.78 8.49 -2.31
C SER A 49 -5.76 8.28 -3.46
N ARG A 50 -5.73 7.08 -4.07
CA ARG A 50 -6.64 6.74 -5.18
C ARG A 50 -8.01 6.26 -4.72
N GLU A 51 -8.07 5.66 -3.53
CA GLU A 51 -9.28 5.00 -3.01
C GLU A 51 -9.85 5.68 -1.76
N ALA A 52 -9.04 6.51 -1.11
CA ALA A 52 -9.38 7.22 0.11
C ALA A 52 -9.44 8.73 -0.14
N VAL A 53 -10.02 9.47 0.80
CA VAL A 53 -10.00 10.93 0.80
C VAL A 53 -8.55 11.43 0.85
N GLY A 54 -7.74 10.78 1.68
CA GLY A 54 -6.31 11.10 1.79
C GLY A 54 -5.64 10.27 2.88
N VAL A 55 -4.36 10.57 3.08
CA VAL A 55 -3.54 9.96 4.11
C VAL A 55 -2.89 11.05 4.96
N TRP A 56 -2.95 10.92 6.29
CA TRP A 56 -2.37 11.85 7.26
C TRP A 56 -1.47 11.13 8.24
N ARG A 57 -0.54 11.88 8.85
CA ARG A 57 0.18 11.43 10.04
C ARG A 57 -0.43 12.09 11.27
N VAL A 58 -0.93 11.30 12.21
CA VAL A 58 -1.62 11.76 13.41
C VAL A 58 -1.01 11.08 14.62
N LYS A 59 -0.37 11.84 15.51
CA LYS A 59 0.21 11.35 16.77
C LYS A 59 1.11 10.10 16.60
N GLY A 60 1.96 10.09 15.57
CA GLY A 60 2.87 8.97 15.29
C GLY A 60 2.21 7.74 14.66
N LYS A 61 0.99 7.88 14.14
CA LYS A 61 0.29 6.86 13.34
C LYS A 61 -0.03 7.42 11.95
N VAL A 62 -0.25 6.54 10.99
CA VAL A 62 -0.76 6.89 9.67
C VAL A 62 -2.25 6.61 9.63
N TRP A 63 -3.02 7.61 9.18
CA TRP A 63 -4.47 7.56 9.08
C TRP A 63 -4.84 7.67 7.61
N LYS A 64 -5.44 6.62 7.05
CA LYS A 64 -6.04 6.63 5.71
C LYS A 64 -7.55 6.75 5.88
N VAL A 65 -8.11 7.86 5.39
CA VAL A 65 -9.51 8.23 5.70
C VAL A 65 -10.40 7.96 4.50
N PHE A 66 -11.45 7.19 4.71
CA PHE A 66 -12.44 6.86 3.69
C PHE A 66 -13.76 7.55 4.03
N SER A 67 -14.31 8.32 3.09
CA SER A 67 -15.58 9.03 3.28
C SER A 67 -16.80 8.11 3.24
N TYR A 68 -16.63 6.84 2.86
CA TYR A 68 -17.69 5.87 2.74
C TYR A 68 -17.23 4.51 3.25
N ALA A 69 -17.97 3.93 4.20
CA ALA A 69 -17.79 2.53 4.58
C ALA A 69 -18.41 1.56 3.55
N GLU A 70 -19.43 2.04 2.83
CA GLU A 70 -20.18 1.31 1.81
C GLU A 70 -20.44 2.19 0.57
N LYS A 71 -20.48 1.61 -0.63
CA LYS A 71 -20.86 2.26 -1.88
C LYS A 71 -22.00 1.51 -2.58
N ASP A 72 -22.63 2.18 -3.56
CA ASP A 72 -23.63 1.61 -4.46
C ASP A 72 -24.84 0.99 -3.76
N ASN A 73 -25.40 1.72 -2.78
CA ASN A 73 -26.52 1.28 -1.93
C ASN A 73 -26.22 -0.01 -1.15
N GLY A 74 -25.02 -0.12 -0.58
CA GLY A 74 -24.61 -1.24 0.26
C GLY A 74 -24.07 -2.46 -0.51
N LYS A 75 -24.01 -2.39 -1.85
CA LYS A 75 -23.45 -3.49 -2.67
C LYS A 75 -21.95 -3.64 -2.49
N THR A 76 -21.24 -2.54 -2.29
CA THR A 76 -19.78 -2.53 -2.13
C THR A 76 -19.46 -2.19 -0.67
N GLN A 77 -18.97 -3.16 0.10
CA GLN A 77 -18.66 -2.99 1.52
C GLN A 77 -17.16 -2.72 1.72
N ILE A 78 -16.71 -1.50 1.36
CA ILE A 78 -15.28 -1.12 1.34
C ILE A 78 -14.58 -1.48 2.63
N MET A 79 -15.16 -1.09 3.77
CA MET A 79 -14.53 -1.35 5.07
C MET A 79 -14.40 -2.85 5.32
N LYS A 80 -15.46 -3.62 5.07
CA LYS A 80 -15.48 -5.06 5.33
C LYS A 80 -14.52 -5.81 4.41
N ASP A 81 -14.49 -5.45 3.13
CA ASP A 81 -13.59 -6.05 2.15
C ASP A 81 -12.12 -5.78 2.52
N LEU A 82 -11.79 -4.56 2.97
CA LEU A 82 -10.46 -4.23 3.49
C LEU A 82 -10.14 -4.95 4.80
N GLU A 83 -11.06 -4.97 5.78
CA GLU A 83 -10.87 -5.73 7.02
C GLU A 83 -10.57 -7.20 6.73
N ASP A 84 -11.28 -7.78 5.77
CA ASP A 84 -11.11 -9.16 5.33
C ASP A 84 -9.75 -9.39 4.65
N ASP A 85 -9.28 -8.44 3.84
CA ASP A 85 -7.94 -8.49 3.24
C ASP A 85 -6.85 -8.42 4.30
N TYR A 86 -6.95 -7.49 5.25
CA TYR A 86 -5.99 -7.36 6.34
C TYR A 86 -6.01 -8.58 7.27
N TYR A 87 -7.19 -9.15 7.56
CA TYR A 87 -7.31 -10.37 8.36
C TYR A 87 -6.63 -11.56 7.66
N ARG A 88 -6.93 -11.78 6.38
CA ARG A 88 -6.29 -12.80 5.55
C ARG A 88 -4.78 -12.63 5.49
N ALA A 89 -4.32 -11.41 5.24
CA ALA A 89 -2.90 -11.08 5.17
C ALA A 89 -2.18 -11.32 6.51
N SER A 90 -2.82 -10.94 7.63
CA SER A 90 -2.29 -11.19 8.98
C SER A 90 -2.16 -12.68 9.28
N ASN A 91 -3.15 -13.49 8.91
CA ASN A 91 -3.12 -14.94 9.13
C ASN A 91 -1.98 -15.62 8.36
N GLU A 92 -1.55 -14.99 7.27
CA GLU A 92 -0.44 -15.47 6.44
C GLU A 92 0.90 -14.82 6.78
N GLY A 93 0.95 -14.02 7.84
CA GLY A 93 2.18 -13.40 8.35
C GLY A 93 2.69 -12.26 7.49
N LEU A 94 1.84 -11.61 6.69
CA LEU A 94 2.24 -10.42 5.95
C LEU A 94 2.60 -9.30 6.95
N PRO A 95 3.78 -8.67 6.83
CA PRO A 95 4.16 -7.62 7.77
C PRO A 95 3.45 -6.30 7.39
N MET A 96 2.50 -5.87 8.23
CA MET A 96 1.64 -4.70 8.01
C MET A 96 1.57 -3.78 9.24
N GLY A 97 2.41 -4.02 10.25
CA GLY A 97 2.29 -3.38 11.56
C GLY A 97 1.02 -3.82 12.32
N SER A 98 0.46 -2.91 13.12
CA SER A 98 -0.79 -3.13 13.87
C SER A 98 -1.94 -2.27 13.33
N PRO A 99 -2.53 -2.62 12.17
CA PRO A 99 -3.62 -1.87 11.58
C PRO A 99 -4.90 -2.02 12.41
N THR A 100 -5.65 -0.94 12.52
CA THR A 100 -6.98 -0.91 13.14
C THR A 100 -7.93 -0.12 12.26
N PHE A 101 -9.20 -0.53 12.26
CA PHE A 101 -10.25 0.17 11.54
C PHE A 101 -11.19 0.83 12.54
N GLN A 102 -11.43 2.12 12.36
CA GLN A 102 -12.31 2.90 13.23
C GLN A 102 -13.42 3.53 12.41
N ARG A 103 -14.67 3.14 12.69
CA ARG A 103 -15.86 3.76 12.09
C ARG A 103 -16.10 5.15 12.66
N GLY A 104 -16.67 6.03 11.84
CA GLY A 104 -17.05 7.36 12.27
C GLY A 104 -17.72 8.18 11.18
N LYS A 105 -17.90 9.46 11.44
CA LYS A 105 -18.35 10.43 10.46
C LYS A 105 -17.16 11.15 9.85
N VAL A 106 -17.16 11.29 8.53
CA VAL A 106 -16.13 12.02 7.77
C VAL A 106 -16.79 13.25 7.15
N GLN A 107 -16.25 14.42 7.44
CA GLN A 107 -16.68 15.69 6.87
C GLN A 107 -15.53 16.33 6.09
N ILE A 108 -15.75 16.66 4.82
CA ILE A 108 -14.75 17.33 3.96
C ILE A 108 -15.16 18.80 3.82
N GLY A 109 -14.35 19.72 4.34
CA GLY A 109 -14.66 21.13 4.40
C GLY A 109 -16.01 21.39 5.09
N LYS A 110 -16.91 22.08 4.38
CA LYS A 110 -18.27 22.39 4.85
C LYS A 110 -19.36 21.42 4.36
N ALA A 111 -18.98 20.33 3.70
CA ALA A 111 -19.94 19.35 3.19
C ALA A 111 -20.67 18.62 4.34
N ILE A 112 -21.75 17.92 4.01
CA ILE A 112 -22.46 17.06 4.96
C ILE A 112 -21.54 15.89 5.36
N ALA A 113 -21.49 15.59 6.66
CA ALA A 113 -20.71 14.47 7.16
C ALA A 113 -21.32 13.12 6.72
N THR A 114 -20.48 12.24 6.17
CA THR A 114 -20.87 10.91 5.67
C THR A 114 -20.41 9.80 6.61
N ASP A 115 -21.07 8.63 6.53
CA ASP A 115 -20.61 7.42 7.23
C ASP A 115 -19.36 6.86 6.57
N GLY A 116 -18.23 7.05 7.26
CA GLY A 116 -16.91 6.66 6.79
C GLY A 116 -16.14 5.87 7.84
N PHE A 117 -14.84 5.72 7.59
CA PHE A 117 -13.95 5.07 8.53
C PHE A 117 -12.51 5.54 8.31
N VAL A 118 -11.66 5.28 9.30
CA VAL A 118 -10.22 5.46 9.20
C VAL A 118 -9.55 4.11 9.37
N LEU A 119 -8.64 3.79 8.45
CA LEU A 119 -7.62 2.78 8.63
C LEU A 119 -6.42 3.45 9.32
N ILE A 120 -6.13 3.03 10.54
CA ILE A 120 -5.04 3.54 11.37
C ILE A 120 -3.94 2.49 11.41
N THR A 121 -2.73 2.85 10.98
CA THR A 121 -1.57 1.96 11.01
C THR A 121 -0.39 2.65 11.68
N ASP A 122 0.64 1.86 12.03
CA ASP A 122 1.89 2.40 12.56
C ASP A 122 2.56 3.33 11.55
N ASP A 123 3.15 4.44 12.03
CA ASP A 123 3.95 5.28 11.14
C ASP A 123 5.09 4.47 10.52
N MET A 124 5.29 4.70 9.23
CA MET A 124 6.19 3.93 8.41
C MET A 124 7.51 4.67 8.34
N VAL A 125 8.57 3.95 8.67
CA VAL A 125 9.94 4.46 8.73
C VAL A 125 10.79 3.74 7.69
N GLY A 126 11.81 4.44 7.19
CA GLY A 126 12.74 3.91 6.19
C GLY A 126 12.39 4.32 4.77
N THR A 127 12.85 3.55 3.80
CA THR A 127 12.75 3.88 2.39
C THR A 127 11.52 3.23 1.78
N ASN A 128 10.65 4.07 1.24
CA ASN A 128 9.48 3.64 0.48
C ASN A 128 9.89 2.92 -0.81
N PHE A 129 9.19 1.84 -1.14
CA PHE A 129 9.21 1.24 -2.45
C PHE A 129 7.81 1.18 -3.06
N GLN A 130 7.78 1.29 -4.39
CA GLN A 130 6.60 1.20 -5.23
C GLN A 130 6.58 -0.16 -5.95
N LYS A 131 5.53 -0.40 -6.74
CA LYS A 131 5.19 -1.67 -7.41
C LYS A 131 6.26 -2.27 -8.36
N THR A 132 7.38 -1.58 -8.56
CA THR A 132 8.43 -2.01 -9.50
C THR A 132 9.58 -2.69 -8.77
N ASN A 133 10.16 -3.72 -9.41
CA ASN A 133 11.36 -4.38 -8.91
C ASN A 133 12.51 -3.37 -8.68
N SER A 134 12.69 -2.41 -9.60
CA SER A 134 13.72 -1.36 -9.46
C SER A 134 13.53 -0.51 -8.21
N SER A 135 12.29 -0.17 -7.84
CA SER A 135 12.02 0.61 -6.63
C SER A 135 12.30 -0.20 -5.37
N PHE A 136 11.99 -1.50 -5.37
CA PHE A 136 12.29 -2.39 -4.25
C PHE A 136 13.80 -2.58 -4.06
N ILE A 137 14.55 -2.85 -5.14
CA ILE A 137 16.02 -2.95 -5.11
C ILE A 137 16.66 -1.64 -4.64
N ALA A 138 16.15 -0.49 -5.07
CA ALA A 138 16.61 0.80 -4.60
C ALA A 138 16.40 0.99 -3.08
N ALA A 139 15.26 0.52 -2.55
CA ALA A 139 14.99 0.53 -1.12
C ALA A 139 15.94 -0.41 -0.35
N LEU A 140 16.16 -1.65 -0.82
CA LEU A 140 17.13 -2.58 -0.23
C LEU A 140 18.53 -1.95 -0.15
N THR A 141 18.96 -1.30 -1.23
CA THR A 141 20.25 -0.62 -1.33
C THR A 141 20.35 0.54 -0.35
N LYS A 142 19.34 1.43 -0.34
CA LYS A 142 19.36 2.64 0.49
C LYS A 142 19.34 2.31 1.99
N GLU A 143 18.60 1.29 2.38
CA GLU A 143 18.50 0.81 3.77
C GLU A 143 19.63 -0.16 4.14
N LYS A 144 20.60 -0.37 3.23
CA LYS A 144 21.79 -1.20 3.43
C LYS A 144 21.43 -2.61 3.92
N VAL A 145 20.38 -3.20 3.33
CA VAL A 145 19.98 -4.58 3.65
C VAL A 145 21.17 -5.50 3.41
N PRO A 146 21.58 -6.31 4.40
CA PRO A 146 22.75 -7.16 4.26
C PRO A 146 22.63 -8.12 3.07
N LYS A 147 23.70 -8.22 2.27
CA LYS A 147 23.83 -9.21 1.19
C LYS A 147 24.23 -10.59 1.75
N ASN A 148 23.62 -10.99 2.85
CA ASN A 148 23.90 -12.23 3.56
C ASN A 148 22.58 -12.94 3.88
N LYS A 149 22.42 -14.17 3.38
CA LYS A 149 21.21 -14.97 3.60
C LYS A 149 20.99 -15.34 5.06
N ASP A 150 22.06 -15.33 5.87
CA ASP A 150 21.99 -15.67 7.27
C ASP A 150 21.59 -14.52 8.19
N ASP A 151 21.62 -13.29 7.67
CA ASP A 151 21.26 -12.10 8.41
C ASP A 151 19.77 -12.10 8.82
N ALA A 152 19.49 -11.61 10.02
CA ALA A 152 18.14 -11.61 10.58
C ALA A 152 17.19 -10.71 9.79
N ASP A 153 17.63 -9.53 9.35
CA ASP A 153 16.78 -8.62 8.57
C ASP A 153 16.53 -9.18 7.18
N TYR A 154 17.55 -9.76 6.53
CA TYR A 154 17.37 -10.45 5.27
C TYR A 154 16.30 -11.54 5.36
N LYS A 155 16.38 -12.43 6.37
CA LYS A 155 15.43 -13.52 6.58
C LYS A 155 14.00 -13.01 6.78
N LYS A 156 13.84 -11.93 7.56
CA LYS A 156 12.53 -11.31 7.80
C LYS A 156 11.95 -10.65 6.54
N ILE A 157 12.77 -9.94 5.77
CA ILE A 157 12.35 -9.34 4.50
C ILE A 157 11.92 -10.45 3.53
N LEU A 158 12.72 -11.50 3.38
CA LEU A 158 12.38 -12.66 2.54
C LEU A 158 11.08 -13.33 3.00
N ALA A 159 10.90 -13.53 4.31
CA ALA A 159 9.66 -14.07 4.86
C ALA A 159 8.44 -13.20 4.52
N GLY A 160 8.56 -11.88 4.63
CA GLY A 160 7.51 -10.95 4.24
C GLY A 160 7.19 -10.99 2.74
N CYS A 161 8.21 -11.08 1.87
CA CYS A 161 8.01 -11.28 0.43
C CYS A 161 7.30 -12.61 0.13
N ASN A 162 7.67 -13.69 0.82
CA ASN A 162 7.00 -14.98 0.66
C ASN A 162 5.54 -14.93 1.14
N ALA A 163 5.25 -14.23 2.24
CA ALA A 163 3.88 -13.99 2.69
C ALA A 163 3.08 -13.20 1.65
N ALA A 164 3.68 -12.15 1.06
CA ALA A 164 3.07 -11.39 -0.03
C ALA A 164 2.73 -12.27 -1.23
N MET A 165 3.63 -13.17 -1.62
CA MET A 165 3.39 -14.14 -2.69
C MET A 165 2.26 -15.10 -2.33
N LYS A 166 2.23 -15.62 -1.09
CA LYS A 166 1.21 -16.56 -0.62
C LYS A 166 -0.20 -15.98 -0.66
N VAL A 167 -0.37 -14.72 -0.27
CA VAL A 167 -1.68 -14.02 -0.31
C VAL A 167 -2.01 -13.42 -1.68
N GLY A 168 -1.14 -13.63 -2.67
CA GLY A 168 -1.31 -13.03 -3.99
C GLY A 168 -1.38 -11.51 -3.94
N LEU A 169 -0.57 -10.87 -3.07
CA LEU A 169 -0.65 -9.44 -2.77
C LEU A 169 -0.61 -8.61 -4.06
N LYS A 170 -1.63 -7.80 -4.27
CA LYS A 170 -1.71 -6.87 -5.40
C LYS A 170 -1.07 -5.56 -5.01
N ASP A 171 -0.59 -4.83 -6.02
CA ASP A 171 -0.10 -3.47 -5.82
C ASP A 171 0.99 -3.36 -4.75
N CYS A 172 1.95 -4.28 -4.81
CA CYS A 172 3.01 -4.46 -3.83
C CYS A 172 3.80 -3.16 -3.60
N GLN A 173 3.55 -2.50 -2.47
CA GLN A 173 4.20 -1.25 -2.09
C GLN A 173 4.41 -1.25 -0.58
N GLY A 174 5.43 -0.52 -0.12
CA GLY A 174 5.79 -0.59 1.29
C GLY A 174 7.01 0.21 1.66
N PHE A 175 7.60 -0.17 2.79
CA PHE A 175 8.79 0.45 3.34
C PHE A 175 9.78 -0.61 3.81
N ILE A 176 11.07 -0.30 3.65
CA ILE A 176 12.17 -1.11 4.18
C ILE A 176 12.92 -0.27 5.20
N LYS A 177 13.32 -0.87 6.31
CA LYS A 177 14.24 -0.28 7.29
C LYS A 177 14.99 -1.38 8.04
N THR A 178 16.31 -1.37 8.03
CA THR A 178 17.12 -2.33 8.79
C THR A 178 17.23 -1.96 10.27
N GLY A 179 17.58 -2.94 11.10
CA GLY A 179 17.84 -2.77 12.54
C GLY A 179 16.58 -2.60 13.40
N ILE A 180 15.40 -2.92 12.87
CA ILE A 180 14.14 -2.87 13.62
C ILE A 180 13.45 -4.24 13.66
N TYR A 181 12.45 -4.37 14.52
CA TYR A 181 11.75 -5.65 14.70
C TYR A 181 11.14 -6.19 13.39
N GLU A 182 10.48 -5.31 12.63
CA GLU A 182 9.81 -5.61 11.36
C GLU A 182 10.45 -4.76 10.23
N PRO A 183 11.49 -5.27 9.54
CA PRO A 183 12.29 -4.49 8.60
C PRO A 183 11.66 -4.28 7.22
N LEU A 184 10.57 -4.99 6.91
CA LEU A 184 9.73 -4.81 5.73
C LEU A 184 8.31 -4.57 6.21
N ARG A 185 7.63 -3.55 5.69
CA ARG A 185 6.19 -3.34 5.95
C ARG A 185 5.45 -3.03 4.67
N PHE A 186 4.40 -3.79 4.40
CA PHE A 186 3.46 -3.54 3.31
C PHE A 186 2.38 -2.56 3.73
N ILE A 187 1.89 -1.84 2.72
CA ILE A 187 0.85 -0.83 2.86
C ILE A 187 -0.15 -1.07 1.74
N ASP A 188 -1.37 -0.51 1.88
CA ASP A 188 -2.38 -0.64 0.83
C ASP A 188 -2.68 -2.12 0.51
N VAL A 189 -2.92 -2.90 1.57
CA VAL A 189 -3.00 -4.37 1.48
C VAL A 189 -4.29 -4.78 0.75
N HIS A 190 -4.11 -5.28 -0.46
CA HIS A 190 -5.16 -5.91 -1.27
C HIS A 190 -4.75 -7.34 -1.61
N THR A 191 -5.42 -8.32 -1.02
CA THR A 191 -5.07 -9.73 -1.26
C THR A 191 -5.63 -10.20 -2.60
N GLY A 192 -5.00 -11.22 -3.20
CA GLY A 192 -5.53 -11.87 -4.39
C GLY A 192 -6.72 -12.79 -4.12
N TRP A 193 -7.41 -12.64 -2.98
CA TRP A 193 -8.44 -13.59 -2.57
C TRP A 193 -9.59 -13.67 -3.56
N ASN A 194 -9.81 -14.86 -4.10
CA ASN A 194 -10.87 -15.16 -5.02
C ASN A 194 -12.02 -15.85 -4.29
N LYS A 195 -13.09 -15.09 -4.02
CA LYS A 195 -14.26 -15.58 -3.28
C LYS A 195 -14.93 -16.80 -3.94
N SER A 196 -14.90 -16.92 -5.27
CA SER A 196 -15.54 -18.05 -5.96
C SER A 196 -14.67 -19.32 -5.96
N LYS A 197 -13.34 -19.18 -5.93
CA LYS A 197 -12.41 -20.32 -5.83
C LYS A 197 -12.12 -20.72 -4.38
N GLY A 198 -12.32 -19.82 -3.42
CA GLY A 198 -11.92 -20.03 -2.03
C GLY A 198 -10.40 -20.09 -1.86
N SER A 199 -9.65 -19.40 -2.70
CA SER A 199 -8.18 -19.38 -2.70
C SER A 199 -7.61 -18.05 -3.18
N TYR A 200 -6.31 -17.81 -2.96
CA TYR A 200 -5.61 -16.64 -3.51
C TYR A 200 -5.24 -16.85 -4.98
N ASP A 201 -5.50 -15.84 -5.81
CA ASP A 201 -4.99 -15.75 -7.18
C ASP A 201 -3.52 -15.31 -7.20
N TYR A 202 -2.82 -15.70 -8.25
CA TYR A 202 -1.41 -15.38 -8.49
C TYR A 202 -1.13 -13.85 -8.57
N SER A 203 0.07 -13.42 -8.15
CA SER A 203 0.53 -12.03 -8.30
C SER A 203 1.97 -11.96 -8.81
N GLU A 204 2.14 -11.49 -10.06
CA GLU A 204 3.46 -11.26 -10.67
C GLU A 204 4.32 -10.29 -9.86
N GLN A 205 3.69 -9.25 -9.28
CA GLN A 205 4.40 -8.27 -8.47
C GLN A 205 4.97 -8.91 -7.19
N ALA A 206 4.19 -9.77 -6.54
CA ALA A 206 4.65 -10.44 -5.32
C ALA A 206 5.76 -11.46 -5.61
N VAL A 207 5.69 -12.18 -6.73
CA VAL A 207 6.78 -13.04 -7.20
C VAL A 207 8.04 -12.23 -7.48
N ALA A 208 7.92 -11.09 -8.16
CA ALA A 208 9.07 -10.24 -8.45
C ALA A 208 9.78 -9.75 -7.18
N LEU A 209 9.07 -9.53 -6.07
CA LEU A 209 9.69 -9.21 -4.79
C LEU A 209 10.52 -10.38 -4.24
N VAL A 210 9.99 -11.61 -4.30
CA VAL A 210 10.69 -12.83 -3.86
C VAL A 210 11.95 -13.04 -4.70
N ASP A 211 11.85 -12.89 -6.02
CA ASP A 211 12.98 -13.01 -6.94
C ASP A 211 14.07 -11.97 -6.62
N ALA A 212 13.66 -10.72 -6.40
CA ALA A 212 14.55 -9.62 -6.08
C ALA A 212 15.33 -9.85 -4.78
N ILE A 213 14.65 -10.21 -3.67
CA ILE A 213 15.33 -10.48 -2.40
C ILE A 213 16.15 -11.78 -2.45
N THR A 214 15.74 -12.78 -3.25
CA THR A 214 16.52 -14.02 -3.43
C THR A 214 17.82 -13.78 -4.21
N ALA A 215 17.79 -12.90 -5.21
CA ALA A 215 18.96 -12.50 -5.99
C ALA A 215 19.86 -11.47 -5.25
N TRP A 216 19.33 -10.76 -4.26
CA TRP A 216 20.03 -9.69 -3.52
C TRP A 216 21.43 -10.08 -2.99
N PRO A 217 21.63 -11.24 -2.32
CA PRO A 217 22.94 -11.64 -1.79
C PRO A 217 23.99 -11.90 -2.87
N THR A 218 23.57 -12.12 -4.11
CA THR A 218 24.45 -12.37 -5.25
C THR A 218 24.69 -11.15 -6.14
N SER A 219 23.99 -10.05 -5.88
CA SER A 219 24.23 -8.77 -6.57
C SER A 219 25.57 -8.21 -6.09
N LYS A 220 26.47 -7.85 -7.01
CA LYS A 220 27.80 -7.30 -6.67
C LYS A 220 27.68 -5.90 -6.07
#